data_AF-A0A8B8QX83-F1
#
_entry.id   AF-A0A8B8QX83-F1
#
_cell.length_a   1.000
_cell.length_b   1.000
_cell.length_c   1.000
_cell.angle_alpha   90.00
_cell.angle_beta   90.00
_cell.angle_gamma   90.00
#
_symmetry.space_group_name_H-M   'P 1'
#
loop_
_entity.id
_entity.type
_entity.pdbx_description
1 polymer ?
#
loop_
_entity_poly.entity_id
_entity_poly.type
_entity_poly.pdbx_seq_one_letter_code
_entity_poly.pdbx_strand_id
1 'polypeptide(L)'
;MDMIPKLGMEAASKSIEEWDQLKSTITHLVFCSSSGVDMPGADLKLLKIFDLQPSVNQVMLYSLGCYAGGTVLCIAKDIAESNPGARVLVVCAETTIIMFLAPSEDDPVYSLGNAIFADGVVAMIIGTASPHTTTERPIFQIISASQSVVLVSDISNDD
;
A
#
# COMPACT_ATOMS: atom_id res chain seq x y z
N MET A 1 15.65 -6.70 6.12
CA MET A 1 14.37 -6.47 5.41
C MET A 1 13.14 -6.98 6.14
N ASP A 2 13.25 -7.67 7.28
CA ASP A 2 12.07 -8.24 7.96
C ASP A 2 11.26 -7.23 8.79
N MET A 3 11.73 -5.97 8.91
CA MET A 3 11.02 -4.91 9.64
C MET A 3 9.77 -4.44 8.88
N ILE A 4 9.85 -4.28 7.56
CA ILE A 4 8.74 -3.84 6.69
C ILE A 4 7.49 -4.72 6.86
N PRO A 5 7.57 -6.06 6.72
CA PRO A 5 6.38 -6.89 6.92
C PRO A 5 5.90 -6.86 8.38
N LYS A 6 6.78 -6.75 9.38
CA LYS A 6 6.38 -6.66 10.79
C LYS A 6 5.59 -5.38 11.10
N LEU A 7 6.02 -4.24 10.58
CA LEU A 7 5.26 -2.98 10.66
C LEU A 7 3.92 -3.11 9.93
N GLY A 8 3.94 -3.72 8.73
CA GLY A 8 2.74 -4.03 7.96
C GLY A 8 1.72 -4.85 8.76
N MET A 9 2.21 -5.84 9.52
CA MET A 9 1.37 -6.68 10.39
C MET A 9 0.71 -5.86 11.51
N GLU A 10 1.43 -4.93 12.14
CA GLU A 10 0.85 -4.09 13.20
C GLU A 10 -0.29 -3.22 12.66
N ALA A 11 -0.09 -2.58 11.51
CA ALA A 11 -1.13 -1.79 10.88
C ALA A 11 -2.31 -2.66 10.42
N ALA A 12 -2.03 -3.83 9.82
CA ALA A 12 -3.05 -4.76 9.36
C ALA A 12 -3.91 -5.29 10.52
N SER A 13 -3.30 -5.61 11.67
CA SER A 13 -4.04 -5.99 12.89
C SER A 13 -5.03 -4.92 13.30
N LYS A 14 -4.59 -3.67 13.39
CA LYS A 14 -5.46 -2.53 13.78
C LYS A 14 -6.60 -2.33 12.77
N SER A 15 -6.32 -2.47 11.47
CA SER A 15 -7.34 -2.34 10.43
C SER A 15 -8.38 -3.47 10.48
N ILE A 16 -7.97 -4.71 10.79
CA ILE A 16 -8.91 -5.83 10.95
C ILE A 16 -9.73 -5.67 12.23
N GLU A 17 -9.12 -5.20 13.33
CA GLU A 17 -9.83 -4.89 14.57
C GLU A 17 -10.91 -3.83 14.35
N GLU A 18 -10.60 -2.77 13.58
CA GLU A 18 -11.59 -1.75 13.21
C GLU A 18 -12.69 -2.29 12.28
N TRP A 19 -12.33 -3.16 11.34
CA TRP A 19 -13.27 -3.77 10.40
C TRP A 19 -14.22 -4.79 11.07
N ASP A 20 -13.81 -5.37 12.21
CA ASP A 20 -14.59 -6.31 13.03
C ASP A 20 -15.09 -7.53 12.23
N GLN A 21 -14.23 -8.09 11.37
CA GLN A 21 -14.49 -9.32 10.62
C GLN A 21 -13.33 -10.31 10.76
N LEU A 22 -13.59 -11.56 10.39
CA LEU A 22 -12.57 -12.60 10.44
C LEU A 22 -11.48 -12.33 9.40
N LYS A 23 -10.21 -12.32 9.81
CA LYS A 23 -9.05 -12.23 8.90
C LYS A 23 -9.07 -13.26 7.75
N SER A 24 -9.73 -14.40 7.97
CA SER A 24 -9.90 -15.45 6.96
C SER A 24 -10.79 -15.05 5.79
N THR A 25 -11.58 -13.98 5.92
CA THR A 25 -12.46 -13.48 4.84
C THR A 25 -11.72 -12.57 3.86
N ILE A 26 -10.48 -12.19 4.15
CA ILE A 26 -9.61 -11.46 3.23
C ILE A 26 -9.30 -12.35 2.02
N THR A 27 -9.52 -11.81 0.83
CA THR A 27 -9.33 -12.54 -0.44
C THR A 27 -8.11 -12.05 -1.22
N HIS A 28 -7.74 -10.78 -1.05
CA HIS A 28 -6.62 -10.15 -1.77
C HIS A 28 -5.73 -9.37 -0.80
N LEU A 29 -4.43 -9.35 -1.08
CA LEU A 29 -3.43 -8.54 -0.40
C LEU A 29 -2.71 -7.68 -1.43
N VAL A 30 -2.81 -6.36 -1.28
CA VAL A 30 -1.98 -5.39 -2.03
C VAL A 30 -0.95 -4.83 -1.06
N PHE A 31 0.31 -5.11 -1.30
CA PHE A 31 1.41 -4.61 -0.47
C PHE A 31 2.26 -3.63 -1.29
N CYS A 32 2.50 -2.44 -0.76
CA CYS A 32 3.35 -1.43 -1.36
C CYS A 32 4.51 -1.06 -0.44
N SER A 33 5.72 -1.01 -1.00
CA SER A 33 6.89 -0.44 -0.34
C SER A 33 7.92 0.04 -1.35
N SER A 34 8.52 1.20 -1.09
CA SER A 34 9.73 1.69 -1.77
C SER A 34 11.01 1.40 -0.99
N SER A 35 10.91 0.78 0.19
CA SER A 35 11.99 0.68 1.18
C SER A 35 12.88 -0.56 1.01
N GLY A 36 13.06 -0.99 -0.23
CA GLY A 36 13.83 -2.17 -0.62
C GLY A 36 12.99 -3.26 -1.28
N VAL A 37 13.67 -4.17 -1.97
CA VAL A 37 13.08 -5.25 -2.76
C VAL A 37 13.63 -6.59 -2.28
N ASP A 38 12.77 -7.60 -2.17
CA ASP A 38 13.16 -8.97 -1.79
C ASP A 38 12.39 -9.99 -2.63
N MET A 39 12.92 -11.21 -2.74
CA MET A 39 12.26 -12.32 -3.43
C MET A 39 12.44 -13.62 -2.62
N PRO A 40 11.36 -14.16 -2.01
CA PRO A 40 9.97 -13.71 -2.08
C PRO A 40 9.71 -12.38 -1.37
N GLY A 41 8.69 -11.67 -1.84
CA GLY A 41 8.42 -10.29 -1.45
C GLY A 41 7.87 -10.10 -0.03
N ALA A 42 7.68 -8.84 0.33
CA ALA A 42 7.14 -8.44 1.64
C ALA A 42 5.69 -8.89 1.84
N ASP A 43 4.93 -9.01 0.75
CA ASP A 43 3.59 -9.59 0.66
C ASP A 43 3.55 -11.03 1.18
N LEU A 44 4.43 -11.91 0.67
CA LEU A 44 4.45 -13.31 1.11
C LEU A 44 4.93 -13.43 2.56
N LYS A 45 5.88 -12.59 2.97
CA LYS A 45 6.34 -12.53 4.37
C LYS A 45 5.21 -12.09 5.29
N LEU A 46 4.45 -11.06 4.91
CA LEU A 46 3.28 -10.59 5.65
C LEU A 46 2.23 -11.70 5.76
N LEU A 47 1.91 -12.38 4.66
CA LEU A 47 0.96 -13.49 4.62
C LEU A 47 1.33 -14.57 5.66
N LYS A 48 2.62 -14.91 5.77
CA LYS A 48 3.11 -15.91 6.72
C LYS A 48 3.06 -15.44 8.18
N ILE A 49 3.55 -14.25 8.48
CA ILE A 49 3.59 -13.75 9.88
C ILE A 49 2.21 -13.42 10.41
N PHE A 50 1.30 -13.00 9.52
CA PHE A 50 -0.07 -12.63 9.88
C PHE A 50 -1.06 -13.80 9.76
N ASP A 51 -0.57 -14.96 9.31
CA ASP A 51 -1.31 -16.21 9.20
C ASP A 51 -2.64 -15.99 8.42
N LEU A 52 -2.49 -15.40 7.24
CA LEU A 52 -3.57 -15.27 6.26
C LEU A 52 -3.72 -16.56 5.44
N GLN A 53 -4.86 -16.73 4.78
CA GLN A 53 -5.05 -17.92 3.95
C GLN A 53 -4.02 -17.98 2.81
N PRO A 54 -3.42 -19.15 2.53
CA PRO A 54 -2.49 -19.31 1.40
C PRO A 54 -3.12 -19.05 0.02
N SER A 55 -4.45 -19.09 -0.07
CA SER A 55 -5.25 -18.80 -1.26
C SER A 55 -5.43 -17.29 -1.52
N VAL A 56 -4.95 -16.41 -0.64
CA VAL A 56 -5.02 -14.96 -0.83
C VAL A 56 -4.19 -14.56 -2.06
N ASN A 57 -4.85 -13.88 -3.00
CA ASN A 57 -4.19 -13.32 -4.18
C ASN A 57 -3.32 -12.13 -3.76
N GLN A 58 -2.04 -12.16 -4.11
CA GLN A 58 -1.07 -11.14 -3.71
C GLN A 58 -0.70 -10.25 -4.89
N VAL A 59 -0.63 -8.94 -4.65
CA VAL A 59 -0.08 -7.93 -5.54
C VAL A 59 0.99 -7.16 -4.78
N MET A 60 2.25 -7.38 -5.15
CA MET A 60 3.39 -6.67 -4.56
C MET A 60 3.81 -5.51 -5.47
N LEU A 61 3.81 -4.30 -4.92
CA LEU A 61 4.22 -3.08 -5.60
C LEU A 61 5.51 -2.56 -4.97
N TYR A 62 6.59 -2.64 -5.75
CA TYR A 62 7.90 -2.13 -5.35
C TYR A 62 8.20 -0.79 -6.02
N SER A 63 8.84 0.10 -5.26
CA SER A 63 9.54 1.27 -5.80
C SER A 63 8.67 2.27 -6.58
N LEU A 64 7.40 2.44 -6.19
CA LEU A 64 6.50 3.45 -6.77
C LEU A 64 6.73 4.86 -6.22
N GLY A 65 7.31 4.99 -5.02
CA GLY A 65 7.53 6.29 -4.38
C GLY A 65 6.24 6.97 -3.92
N CYS A 66 6.25 8.31 -3.85
CA CYS A 66 5.20 9.06 -3.13
C CYS A 66 3.80 9.01 -3.77
N TYR A 67 3.67 8.70 -5.06
CA TYR A 67 2.35 8.60 -5.71
C TYR A 67 1.68 7.23 -5.50
N ALA A 68 2.38 6.28 -4.87
CA ALA A 68 1.91 4.91 -4.70
C ALA A 68 0.58 4.81 -3.95
N GLY A 69 0.32 5.75 -3.02
CA GLY A 69 -0.96 5.83 -2.29
C GLY A 69 -2.17 5.93 -3.22
N GLY A 70 -2.08 6.70 -4.30
CA GLY A 70 -3.15 6.76 -5.31
C GLY A 70 -3.23 5.47 -6.12
N THR A 71 -2.08 4.93 -6.52
CA THR A 71 -2.00 3.69 -7.30
C THR A 71 -2.60 2.48 -6.58
N VAL A 72 -2.34 2.32 -5.28
CA VAL A 72 -2.93 1.20 -4.50
C VAL A 72 -4.45 1.32 -4.40
N LEU A 73 -5.00 2.54 -4.33
CA LEU A 73 -6.45 2.76 -4.32
C LEU A 73 -7.07 2.44 -5.68
N CYS A 74 -6.42 2.80 -6.79
CA CYS A 74 -6.86 2.40 -8.14
C CYS A 74 -6.93 0.87 -8.24
N ILE A 75 -5.83 0.18 -7.90
CA ILE A 75 -5.73 -1.27 -7.99
C ILE A 75 -6.75 -1.95 -7.08
N ALA A 76 -6.88 -1.49 -5.82
CA ALA A 76 -7.81 -2.09 -4.88
C ALA A 76 -9.27 -1.86 -5.28
N LYS A 77 -9.61 -0.70 -5.87
CA LYS A 77 -10.94 -0.44 -6.44
C LYS A 77 -11.25 -1.44 -7.55
N ASP A 78 -10.36 -1.58 -8.52
CA ASP A 78 -10.56 -2.49 -9.65
C ASP A 78 -10.71 -3.95 -9.18
N ILE A 79 -9.88 -4.39 -8.23
CA ILE A 79 -9.98 -5.73 -7.64
C ILE A 79 -11.31 -5.92 -6.92
N ALA A 80 -11.72 -4.96 -6.07
CA ALA A 80 -12.94 -5.07 -5.28
C ALA A 80 -14.22 -5.04 -6.14
N GLU A 81 -14.24 -4.23 -7.20
CA GLU A 81 -15.39 -4.10 -8.11
C GLU A 81 -15.48 -5.27 -9.10
N SER A 82 -14.35 -5.80 -9.56
CA SER A 82 -14.30 -6.93 -10.49
C SER A 82 -14.60 -8.28 -9.83
N ASN A 83 -14.40 -8.41 -8.51
CA ASN A 83 -14.56 -9.65 -7.77
C ASN A 83 -15.66 -9.52 -6.69
N PRO A 84 -16.89 -10.01 -6.96
CA PRO A 84 -17.99 -9.96 -5.99
C PRO A 84 -17.61 -10.60 -4.65
N GLY A 85 -17.81 -9.86 -3.55
CA GLY A 85 -17.48 -10.33 -2.19
C GLY A 85 -16.00 -10.25 -1.84
N ALA A 86 -15.15 -9.70 -2.71
CA ALA A 86 -13.73 -9.53 -2.37
C ALA A 86 -13.52 -8.55 -1.22
N ARG A 87 -12.53 -8.88 -0.39
CA ARG A 87 -12.00 -8.04 0.68
C ARG A 87 -10.51 -7.92 0.48
N VAL A 88 -10.09 -6.72 0.09
CA VAL A 88 -8.73 -6.38 -0.28
C VAL A 88 -8.08 -5.73 0.92
N LEU A 89 -7.09 -6.40 1.51
CA LEU A 89 -6.20 -5.79 2.49
C LEU A 89 -5.12 -5.02 1.73
N VAL A 90 -5.08 -3.70 1.89
CA VAL A 90 -4.02 -2.85 1.36
C VAL A 90 -3.06 -2.51 2.50
N VAL A 91 -1.77 -2.67 2.28
CA VAL A 91 -0.72 -2.27 3.23
C VAL A 91 0.33 -1.45 2.48
N CYS A 92 0.59 -0.23 2.96
CA CYS A 92 1.73 0.57 2.49
C CYS A 92 2.69 0.76 3.66
N ALA A 93 3.93 0.31 3.50
CA ALA A 93 4.95 0.37 4.55
C ALA A 93 6.22 1.00 3.98
N GLU A 94 6.61 2.14 4.54
CA GLU A 94 7.75 2.95 4.10
C GLU A 94 8.69 3.26 5.26
N THR A 95 9.99 3.18 4.98
CA THR A 95 11.08 3.53 5.87
C THR A 95 12.16 4.28 5.09
N THR A 96 12.79 5.22 5.78
CA THR A 96 13.83 6.10 5.24
C THR A 96 15.20 5.43 5.20
N ILE A 97 15.33 4.20 5.69
CA ILE A 97 16.62 3.51 5.88
C ILE A 97 17.43 3.38 4.59
N ILE A 98 16.76 3.32 3.44
CA ILE A 98 17.40 3.23 2.12
C ILE A 98 17.95 4.57 1.60
N MET A 99 17.46 5.69 2.12
CA MET A 99 17.83 7.05 1.69
C MET A 99 18.61 7.81 2.76
N PHE A 100 18.73 7.26 3.97
CA PHE A 100 19.45 7.90 5.06
C PHE A 100 20.95 7.92 4.78
N LEU A 101 21.46 9.09 4.42
CA LEU A 101 22.86 9.34 4.09
C LEU A 101 23.40 10.51 4.90
N ALA A 102 24.70 10.50 5.17
CA ALA A 102 25.34 11.61 5.88
C ALA A 102 25.23 12.90 5.04
N PRO A 103 24.98 14.05 5.67
CA PRO A 103 24.95 15.33 4.96
C PRO A 103 26.33 15.59 4.33
N SER A 104 26.30 16.02 3.07
CA SER A 104 27.48 16.44 2.30
C SER A 104 27.25 17.85 1.79
N GLU A 105 28.27 18.71 1.82
CA GLU A 105 28.18 20.05 1.23
C GLU A 105 28.10 19.99 -0.31
N ASP A 106 28.62 18.92 -0.91
CA ASP A 106 28.60 18.71 -2.36
C ASP A 106 27.25 18.22 -2.89
N ASP A 107 26.39 17.66 -2.02
CA ASP A 107 25.07 17.15 -2.39
C ASP A 107 24.02 17.51 -1.33
N PRO A 108 23.43 18.72 -1.43
CA PRO A 108 22.41 19.18 -0.49
C PRO A 108 21.10 18.40 -0.59
N VAL A 109 20.90 17.58 -1.63
CA VAL A 109 19.65 16.82 -1.84
C VAL A 109 19.47 15.77 -0.75
N TYR A 110 20.55 15.12 -0.29
CA TYR A 110 20.47 14.16 0.82
C TYR A 110 20.07 14.82 2.14
N SER A 111 20.60 16.02 2.40
CA SER A 111 20.22 16.81 3.59
C SER A 111 18.74 17.17 3.57
N LEU A 112 18.20 17.52 2.39
CA LEU A 112 16.76 17.76 2.22
C LEU A 112 15.96 16.47 2.42
N GLY A 113 16.39 15.36 1.83
CA GLY A 113 15.73 14.05 1.96
C GLY A 113 15.59 13.64 3.43
N ASN A 114 16.67 13.77 4.21
CA ASN A 114 16.66 13.50 5.64
C ASN A 114 15.72 14.42 6.44
N ALA A 115 15.40 15.61 5.94
CA ALA A 115 14.51 16.55 6.60
C ALA A 115 13.03 16.31 6.30
N ILE A 116 12.68 15.71 5.15
CA ILE A 116 11.30 15.58 4.68
C ILE A 116 10.74 14.16 4.75
N PHE A 117 11.59 13.14 4.70
CA PHE A 117 11.12 11.76 4.71
C PHE A 117 11.01 11.22 6.14
N ALA A 118 10.01 10.38 6.36
CA ALA A 118 9.76 9.73 7.64
C ALA A 118 9.31 8.29 7.42
N ASP A 119 9.45 7.49 8.47
CA ASP A 119 8.97 6.11 8.48
C ASP A 119 7.47 6.09 8.78
N GLY A 120 6.73 5.23 8.09
CA GLY A 120 5.29 5.15 8.25
C GLY A 120 4.71 3.85 7.71
N VAL A 121 3.61 3.41 8.31
CA VAL A 121 2.84 2.26 7.83
C VAL A 121 1.36 2.54 7.93
N VAL A 122 0.61 2.12 6.92
CA VAL A 122 -0.85 2.19 6.88
C VAL A 122 -1.41 0.87 6.35
N ALA A 123 -2.57 0.49 6.87
CA ALA A 123 -3.35 -0.62 6.35
C ALA A 123 -4.81 -0.23 6.22
N MET A 124 -5.49 -0.77 5.21
CA MET A 124 -6.89 -0.50 4.92
C MET A 124 -7.58 -1.77 4.40
N ILE A 125 -8.85 -1.94 4.73
CA ILE A 125 -9.72 -2.94 4.09
C ILE A 125 -10.60 -2.25 3.06
N ILE A 126 -10.54 -2.73 1.82
CA ILE A 126 -11.32 -2.22 0.69
C ILE A 126 -12.19 -3.35 0.16
N GLY A 127 -13.46 -3.05 -0.09
CA GLY A 127 -14.42 -4.01 -0.61
C GLY A 127 -15.63 -3.30 -1.19
N THR A 128 -16.42 -4.03 -1.95
CA THR A 128 -17.72 -3.55 -2.41
C THR A 128 -18.75 -3.66 -1.31
N ALA A 129 -19.55 -2.61 -1.14
CA ALA A 129 -20.69 -2.62 -0.25
C ALA A 129 -21.70 -3.66 -0.75
N SER A 130 -21.96 -4.69 0.05
CA SER A 130 -23.05 -5.62 -0.23
C SER A 130 -24.32 -5.09 0.44
N PRO A 131 -25.48 -5.10 -0.24
CA PRO A 131 -26.78 -4.76 0.36
C PRO A 131 -27.13 -5.61 1.59
N HIS A 132 -26.45 -6.75 1.76
CA HIS A 132 -26.73 -7.76 2.79
C HIS A 132 -25.75 -7.77 3.96
N THR A 133 -24.65 -7.00 3.91
CA THR A 133 -23.66 -6.93 5.00
C THR A 133 -24.01 -5.77 5.92
N THR A 134 -24.80 -6.05 6.96
CA THR A 134 -25.18 -5.08 8.01
C THR A 134 -24.10 -4.87 9.06
N THR A 135 -23.00 -5.63 9.00
CA THR A 135 -21.93 -5.64 10.01
C THR A 135 -20.79 -4.68 9.70
N GLU A 136 -20.54 -4.36 8.42
CA GLU A 136 -19.44 -3.49 8.01
C GLU A 136 -19.85 -2.01 8.02
N ARG A 137 -18.93 -1.15 8.45
CA ARG A 137 -19.14 0.31 8.50
C ARG A 137 -18.24 1.01 7.48
N PRO A 138 -18.76 1.42 6.30
CA PRO A 138 -17.94 2.10 5.31
C PRO A 138 -17.54 3.49 5.83
N ILE A 139 -16.24 3.81 5.74
CA ILE A 139 -15.68 5.11 6.15
C ILE A 139 -15.67 6.08 4.97
N PHE A 140 -15.24 5.60 3.80
CA PHE A 140 -15.16 6.36 2.55
C PHE A 140 -15.61 5.50 1.38
N GLN A 141 -16.01 6.15 0.27
CA GLN A 141 -16.32 5.50 -0.99
C GLN A 141 -15.38 6.03 -2.08
N ILE A 142 -14.69 5.11 -2.78
CA ILE A 142 -13.82 5.46 -3.92
C ILE A 142 -14.69 5.56 -5.17
N ILE A 143 -15.10 6.77 -5.54
CA ILE A 143 -15.97 7.02 -6.71
C ILE A 143 -15.20 6.76 -8.00
N SER A 144 -14.02 7.38 -8.12
CA SER A 144 -13.13 7.25 -9.26
C SER A 144 -11.68 7.32 -8.80
N ALA A 145 -10.79 6.75 -9.60
CA ALA A 145 -9.35 6.85 -9.42
C ALA A 145 -8.69 6.79 -10.81
N SER A 146 -7.71 7.66 -11.06
CA SER A 146 -7.05 7.78 -12.36
C SER A 146 -5.60 8.21 -12.20
N GLN A 147 -4.75 7.84 -13.15
CA GLN A 147 -3.37 8.27 -13.23
C GLN A 147 -3.10 8.82 -14.63
N SER A 148 -2.44 9.98 -14.70
CA SER A 148 -1.98 10.60 -15.94
C SER A 148 -0.49 10.86 -15.86
N VAL A 149 0.24 10.55 -16.92
CA VAL A 149 1.68 10.85 -17.04
C VAL A 149 1.83 12.04 -17.96
N VAL A 150 2.51 13.09 -17.50
CA VAL A 150 2.86 14.25 -18.33
C VAL A 150 4.24 14.00 -18.90
N LEU A 151 4.35 13.95 -20.23
CA LEU A 151 5.64 13.81 -20.90
C LEU A 151 6.28 15.18 -21.05
N VAL A 152 7.59 15.26 -20.85
CA VAL A 152 8.35 16.52 -20.92
C VAL A 152 8.23 17.20 -22.31
N SER A 153 8.00 16.41 -23.37
CA SER A 153 7.75 16.91 -24.73
C SER A 153 6.47 17.75 -24.86
N ASP A 154 5.52 17.59 -23.93
CA ASP A 154 4.24 18.30 -23.97
C ASP A 154 4.31 19.68 -23.31
N ILE A 155 5.45 20.00 -22.67
CA ILE A 155 5.70 21.29 -21.99
C ILE A 155 6.44 22.26 -22.92
N SER A 156 7.16 21.77 -23.94
CA SER A 156 7.97 22.58 -24.86
C SER A 156 7.20 23.25 -26.01
N ASN A 157 5.87 23.14 -26.04
CA ASN A 157 5.03 23.75 -27.09
C ASN A 157 4.25 24.99 -26.62
N ASP A 158 4.53 25.47 -25.41
CA ASP A 158 3.87 26.63 -24.79
C ASP A 158 4.78 27.87 -24.65
N ASP A 159 5.80 27.99 -25.52
CA ASP A 159 6.62 29.22 -25.72
C ASP A 159 6.23 29.98 -27.00
#